data_AF-A0A142Y7T3-F1
#
_entry.id   AF-A0A142Y7T3-F1
#
_cell.length_a   1.000
_cell.length_b   1.000
_cell.length_c   1.000
_cell.angle_alpha   90.00
_cell.angle_beta   90.00
_cell.angle_gamma   90.00
#
_symmetry.space_group_name_H-M   'P 1'
#
loop_
_entity.id
_entity.type
_entity.pdbx_description
1 polymer ?
#
loop_
_entity_poly.entity_id
_entity_poly.type
_entity_poly.pdbx_seq_one_letter_code
_entity_poly.pdbx_strand_id
1 'polypeptide(L)' 'MNASSMDIQQRITFSLALQQYLRAVEGFEAASHEFNESCQAIREAIPRDSRFVANIQHQHYLVTSDNEGNFEVEPIDTV' A
#
# COMPACT_ATOMS: atom_id res chain seq x y z
N MET A 1 16.97 19.70 -37.05
CA MET A 1 16.23 18.86 -36.08
C MET A 1 14.87 19.50 -35.88
N ASN A 2 13.90 19.20 -36.75
CA ASN A 2 12.55 19.74 -36.60
C ASN A 2 11.77 18.80 -35.70
N ALA A 3 11.26 19.32 -34.58
CA ALA A 3 10.25 18.66 -33.78
C ALA A 3 9.11 18.27 -34.73
N SER A 4 9.00 16.98 -35.03
CA SER A 4 7.89 16.45 -35.81
C SER A 4 6.62 16.90 -35.11
N SER A 5 5.82 17.70 -35.80
CA SER A 5 4.58 18.24 -35.27
C SER A 5 3.68 17.08 -34.88
N MET A 6 3.67 16.74 -33.59
CA MET A 6 2.73 15.75 -33.04
C MET A 6 1.33 16.13 -33.51
N ASP A 7 0.65 15.17 -34.13
CA ASP A 7 -0.73 15.33 -34.57
C ASP A 7 -1.62 15.66 -33.36
N ILE A 8 -2.69 16.41 -33.59
CA ILE A 8 -3.58 16.88 -32.53
C ILE A 8 -4.16 15.70 -31.73
N GLN A 9 -4.46 14.57 -32.38
CA GLN A 9 -4.96 13.38 -31.71
C GLN A 9 -3.92 12.76 -30.78
N GLN A 10 -2.65 12.77 -31.18
CA GLN A 10 -1.55 12.30 -30.34
C GLN A 10 -1.38 13.19 -29.11
N ARG A 11 -1.51 14.51 -29.27
CA ARG A 11 -1.44 15.47 -28.15
C ARG A 11 -2.58 15.23 -27.15
N ILE A 12 -3.81 15.08 -27.64
CA ILE A 12 -4.98 14.81 -26.79
C ILE A 12 -4.80 13.49 -26.04
N THR A 13 -4.41 12.43 -26.75
CA THR A 13 -4.19 11.11 -26.15
C THR A 13 -3.13 11.16 -25.05
N PHE A 14 -2.01 11.83 -25.32
CA PHE A 14 -0.94 12.00 -24.35
C PHE A 14 -1.41 12.80 -23.12
N SER A 15 -2.11 13.91 -23.32
CA SER A 15 -2.63 14.72 -22.22
C SER A 15 -3.62 13.95 -21.34
N LEU A 16 -4.51 13.15 -21.94
CA LEU A 16 -5.45 12.31 -21.17
C LEU A 16 -4.73 11.21 -20.38
N ALA A 17 -3.77 10.52 -21.00
CA ALA A 17 -2.97 9.50 -20.34
C ALA A 17 -2.15 10.10 -19.18
N LEU A 18 -1.56 11.28 -19.39
CA LEU A 18 -0.80 11.97 -18.35
C LEU A 18 -1.70 12.40 -17.19
N GLN A 19 -2.92 12.88 -17.46
CA GLN A 19 -3.88 13.21 -16.40
C GLN A 19 -4.28 11.98 -15.59
N GLN A 20 -4.51 10.83 -16.25
CA GLN A 20 -4.81 9.58 -15.55
C GLN A 20 -3.65 9.12 -14.69
N TYR A 21 -2.43 9.22 -15.21
CA TYR A 21 -1.20 8.91 -14.46
C TYR A 21 -1.07 9.80 -13.22
N LEU A 22 -1.22 11.12 -13.35
CA LEU A 22 -1.07 12.04 -12.21
C LEU A 22 -2.10 11.76 -11.11
N ARG A 23 -3.36 11.46 -11.48
CA ARG A 23 -4.38 11.04 -10.50
C ARG A 23 -4.02 9.71 -9.82
N ALA A 24 -3.46 8.76 -10.56
CA ALA A 24 -3.02 7.50 -10.00
C ALA A 24 -1.84 7.69 -9.03
N VAL A 25 -0.92 8.61 -9.34
CA VAL A 25 0.17 8.98 -8.42
C VAL A 25 -0.38 9.56 -7.13
N GLU A 26 -1.30 10.53 -7.20
CA GLU A 26 -1.93 11.13 -6.01
C GLU A 26 -2.63 10.05 -5.14
N GLY A 27 -3.40 9.16 -5.77
CA GLY A 27 -4.07 8.07 -5.07
C GLY A 27 -3.09 7.07 -4.44
N PHE A 28 -1.99 6.76 -5.13
CA PHE A 28 -0.95 5.88 -4.61
C PHE A 28 -0.19 6.51 -3.43
N GLU A 29 0.14 7.79 -3.51
CA GLU A 29 0.82 8.51 -2.42
C GLU A 29 -0.07 8.55 -1.17
N ALA A 30 -1.37 8.86 -1.34
CA ALA A 30 -2.33 8.86 -0.24
C ALA A 30 -2.47 7.47 0.40
N ALA A 31 -2.64 6.42 -0.40
CA ALA A 31 -2.76 5.05 0.09
C ALA A 31 -1.46 4.57 0.76
N SER A 32 -0.30 4.94 0.22
CA SER A 32 1.01 4.61 0.80
C SER A 32 1.21 5.31 2.15
N HIS A 33 0.77 6.56 2.28
CA HIS A 33 0.81 7.30 3.53
C HIS A 33 -0.05 6.62 4.60
N GLU A 34 -1.31 6.35 4.29
CA GLU A 34 -2.26 5.67 5.20
C GLU A 34 -1.75 4.28 5.63
N PHE A 35 -1.17 3.53 4.68
CA PHE A 35 -0.55 2.24 4.97
C PHE A 35 0.62 2.37 5.94
N ASN A 36 1.53 3.32 5.70
CA ASN A 36 2.69 3.54 6.56
C ASN A 36 2.30 3.98 7.97
N GLU A 37 1.30 4.86 8.10
CA GLU A 37 0.74 5.25 9.41
C GLU A 37 0.15 4.06 10.15
N SER A 38 -0.60 3.19 9.43
CA SER A 38 -1.14 1.96 10.00
C SER A 38 -0.05 1.01 10.47
N CYS A 39 1.02 0.83 9.68
CA CYS A 39 2.18 0.05 10.09
C CYS A 39 2.83 0.63 11.34
N GLN A 40 3.01 1.95 11.41
CA GLN A 40 3.59 2.60 12.58
C GLN A 40 2.74 2.37 13.83
N ALA A 41 1.42 2.58 13.73
CA ALA A 41 0.49 2.35 14.84
C ALA A 41 0.55 0.90 15.36
N ILE A 42 0.66 -0.06 14.45
CA ILE A 42 0.82 -1.48 14.82
C ILE A 42 2.17 -1.72 15.53
N ARG A 43 3.28 -1.16 15.03
CA ARG A 43 4.60 -1.30 15.69
C ARG A 43 4.61 -0.73 17.11
N GLU A 44 3.85 0.33 17.35
CA GLU A 44 3.74 0.95 18.68
C GLU A 44 2.83 0.16 19.62
N ALA A 45 1.81 -0.53 19.08
CA ALA A 45 0.81 -1.26 19.87
C ALA A 45 1.19 -2.73 20.16
N ILE A 46 1.91 -3.39 19.24
CA ILE A 46 2.23 -4.81 19.39
C ILE A 46 3.32 -5.01 20.46
N PRO A 47 3.13 -5.97 21.41
CA PRO A 47 4.19 -6.37 22.32
C PRO A 47 5.39 -6.93 21.55
N ARG A 48 6.60 -6.48 21.92
CA ARG A 48 7.84 -7.01 21.33
C ARG A 48 8.02 -8.49 21.65
N ASP A 49 8.66 -9.21 20.74
CA ASP A 49 8.96 -10.64 20.88
C ASP A 49 7.70 -11.46 21.23
N SER A 50 6.65 -11.25 20.45
CA SER A 50 5.35 -11.85 20.70
C SER A 50 4.81 -12.56 19.47
N ARG A 51 4.01 -13.60 19.73
CA ARG A 51 3.30 -14.36 18.70
C ARG A 51 1.90 -14.67 19.21
N PHE A 52 0.88 -14.17 18.51
CA PHE A 52 -0.51 -14.31 18.94
C PHE A 52 -1.45 -14.46 17.74
N VAL A 53 -2.66 -14.93 18.01
CA VAL A 53 -3.73 -15.03 17.01
C VAL A 53 -4.68 -13.86 17.15
N ALA A 54 -4.91 -13.13 16.06
CA ALA A 54 -5.92 -12.08 15.95
C ALA A 54 -7.13 -12.61 15.18
N ASN A 55 -8.34 -12.37 15.69
CA ASN A 55 -9.59 -12.63 14.97
C ASN A 55 -10.12 -11.31 14.43
N ILE A 56 -10.23 -11.19 13.11
CA ILE A 56 -10.73 -10.01 12.43
C ILE A 56 -11.78 -10.48 11.41
N GLN A 57 -13.02 -10.00 11.55
CA GLN A 57 -14.11 -10.32 10.63
C GLN A 57 -14.31 -11.83 10.38
N HIS A 58 -14.17 -12.66 11.43
CA HIS A 58 -14.25 -14.13 11.37
C HIS A 58 -13.10 -14.83 10.64
N GLN A 59 -12.05 -14.09 10.27
CA GLN A 59 -10.79 -14.66 9.79
C GLN A 59 -9.76 -14.63 10.92
N HIS A 60 -8.94 -15.67 10.99
CA HIS A 60 -7.86 -15.77 11.96
C HIS A 60 -6.54 -15.42 11.29
N TYR A 61 -5.75 -14.63 11.99
CA TYR A 61 -4.42 -14.22 11.55
C TYR A 61 -3.42 -14.54 12.64
N LEU A 62 -2.31 -15.17 12.26
CA LEU A 62 -1.15 -15.26 13.09
C LEU A 62 -0.35 -13.97 12.95
N VAL A 63 -0.17 -13.28 14.07
CA VAL A 63 0.67 -12.09 14.17
C VAL A 63 1.94 -12.47 14.92
N THR A 64 3.08 -12.26 14.27
CA THR A 64 4.40 -12.49 14.86
C THR A 64 5.15 -11.17 14.87
N SER A 65 5.77 -10.81 15.99
CA SER A 65 6.61 -9.61 16.09
C SER A 65 7.94 -9.93 16.77
N ASP A 66 9.01 -9.35 16.23
CA ASP A 66 10.37 -9.51 16.75
C ASP A 66 10.74 -8.42 17.78
N ASN A 67 11.98 -8.44 18.25
CA ASN A 67 12.51 -7.46 19.19
C ASN A 67 12.79 -6.08 18.56
N GLU A 68 12.88 -6.01 17.22
CA GLU A 68 13.11 -4.79 16.46
C GLU A 68 11.79 -4.06 16.14
N GLY A 69 10.65 -4.69 16.46
CA GLY A 69 9.32 -4.17 16.16
C GLY A 69 8.91 -4.41 14.72
N ASN A 70 9.62 -5.27 13.98
CA ASN A 70 9.08 -5.80 12.75
C ASN A 70 7.95 -6.78 13.12
N PHE A 71 6.96 -6.85 12.26
CA PHE A 71 5.84 -7.76 12.45
C PHE A 71 5.42 -8.35 11.12
N GLU A 72 4.89 -9.56 11.20
CA GLU A 72 4.33 -10.32 10.09
C GLU A 72 2.92 -10.75 10.47
N VAL A 73 2.01 -10.67 9.49
CA VAL A 73 0.60 -11.05 9.65
C VAL A 73 0.28 -12.08 8.58
N GLU A 74 0.01 -13.30 8.99
CA GLU A 74 -0.30 -14.42 8.09
C GLU A 74 -1.73 -14.91 8.34
N PRO A 75 -2.57 -15.08 7.30
CA PRO A 75 -3.85 -15.74 7.49
C PRO A 75 -3.63 -17.21 7.89
N ILE A 76 -4.41 -17.69 8.85
CA ILE A 76 -4.38 -19.10 9.26
C ILE A 76 -5.76 -19.72 9.09
N ASP A 77 -5.78 -20.92 8.50
CA ASP A 77 -7.00 -21.73 8.46
C ASP A 77 -7.24 -22.32 9.86
N THR A 78 -8.39 -22.00 10.43
CA THR A 78 -8.86 -22.70 11.62
C THR A 78 -9.51 -24.01 11.21
N VAL A 79 -8.93 -25.12 11.68
CA VAL A 79 -9.41 -26.50 11.51
C VAL A 79 -10.74 -26.71 12.24
#